data_AF-A0A3P7N111-F1
#
_entry.id   AF-A0A3P7N111-F1
#
_cell.length_a   1.000
_cell.length_b   1.000
_cell.length_c   1.000
_cell.angle_alpha   90.00
_cell.angle_beta   90.00
_cell.angle_gamma   90.00
#
_symmetry.space_group_name_H-M   'P 1'
#
loop_
_entity.id
_entity.type
_entity.pdbx_description
1 polymer ?
#
loop_
_entity_poly.entity_id
_entity_poly.type
_entity_poly.pdbx_seq_one_letter_code
_entity_poly.pdbx_strand_id
1 'polypeptide(L)'
;MKARTHRQRNHALRLGLLLNCEIPPSCRFDRKHYFYADMPAGYQITQSERPIARNGKFRFSVYSEDVQSYTKEVIYFHFKIVPDVLG
;
A
#
# COMPACT_ATOMS: atom_id res chain seq x y z
N MET A 1 -2.19 -17.42 12.81
CA MET A 1 -1.93 -16.62 11.58
C MET A 1 -3.17 -16.16 10.81
N LYS A 2 -4.32 -16.85 10.80
CA LYS A 2 -5.51 -16.45 9.99
C LYS A 2 -6.24 -15.16 10.46
N ALA A 3 -6.15 -14.76 11.73
CA ALA A 3 -6.93 -13.63 12.25
C ALA A 3 -6.29 -12.24 12.01
N ARG A 4 -4.95 -12.13 11.98
CA ARG A 4 -4.25 -10.84 11.74
C ARG A 4 -4.43 -10.33 10.31
N THR A 5 -4.54 -11.24 9.34
CA THR A 5 -4.63 -10.92 7.91
C THR A 5 -5.96 -10.26 7.51
N HIS A 6 -7.08 -10.61 8.14
CA HIS A 6 -8.39 -10.03 7.79
C HIS A 6 -8.49 -8.54 8.15
N ARG A 7 -7.96 -8.12 9.31
CA ARG A 7 -7.94 -6.69 9.69
C ARG A 7 -7.04 -5.88 8.78
N GLN A 8 -5.81 -6.35 8.53
CA GLN A 8 -4.85 -5.69 7.65
C GLN A 8 -5.42 -5.50 6.24
N ARG A 9 -6.05 -6.55 5.70
CA ARG A 9 -6.76 -6.48 4.42
C ARG A 9 -7.85 -5.43 4.43
N ASN A 10 -8.72 -5.43 5.44
CA ASN A 10 -9.82 -4.47 5.50
C ASN A 10 -9.33 -3.02 5.65
N HIS A 11 -8.24 -2.77 6.39
CA HIS A 11 -7.63 -1.45 6.48
C HIS A 11 -7.05 -1.01 5.13
N ALA A 12 -6.32 -1.89 4.46
CA ALA A 12 -5.76 -1.60 3.14
C ALA A 12 -6.85 -1.31 2.09
N LEU A 13 -7.96 -2.06 2.11
CA LEU A 13 -9.12 -1.80 1.24
C LEU A 13 -9.77 -0.45 1.55
N ARG A 14 -10.02 -0.14 2.83
CA ARG A 14 -10.59 1.16 3.24
C ARG A 14 -9.70 2.32 2.82
N LEU A 15 -8.39 2.19 3.02
CA LEU A 15 -7.42 3.21 2.61
C LEU A 15 -7.40 3.36 1.08
N GLY A 16 -7.41 2.25 0.34
CA GLY A 16 -7.47 2.28 -1.11
C GLY A 16 -8.72 3.02 -1.61
N LEU A 17 -9.89 2.74 -1.03
CA LEU A 17 -11.12 3.44 -1.37
C LEU A 17 -11.06 4.93 -1.01
N LEU A 18 -10.56 5.28 0.17
CA LEU A 18 -10.37 6.67 0.60
C LEU A 18 -9.48 7.47 -0.37
N LEU A 19 -8.47 6.81 -0.93
CA LEU A 19 -7.52 7.40 -1.88
C LEU A 19 -7.91 7.20 -3.35
N ASN A 20 -9.17 6.84 -3.62
CA ASN A 20 -9.70 6.61 -4.97
C ASN A 20 -8.87 5.62 -5.79
N CYS A 21 -8.30 4.59 -5.16
CA CYS A 21 -7.62 3.51 -5.85
C CYS A 21 -8.61 2.57 -6.55
N GLU A 22 -8.14 1.97 -7.64
CA GLU A 22 -8.74 0.79 -8.24
C GLU A 22 -8.45 -0.44 -7.36
N ILE A 23 -9.49 -1.17 -6.99
CA ILE A 23 -9.39 -2.43 -6.25
C ILE A 23 -9.50 -3.60 -7.26
N PRO A 24 -8.43 -4.37 -7.50
CA PRO A 24 -8.49 -5.50 -8.42
C PRO A 24 -9.37 -6.63 -7.87
N PRO A 25 -9.98 -7.46 -8.73
CA PRO A 25 -10.86 -8.57 -8.32
C PRO A 25 -10.10 -9.66 -7.54
N SER A 26 -8.79 -9.72 -7.70
CA SER A 26 -7.90 -10.58 -6.91
C SER A 26 -6.55 -9.91 -6.68
N CYS A 27 -5.95 -10.18 -5.53
CA CYS A 27 -4.57 -9.86 -5.22
C CYS A 27 -3.89 -11.11 -4.65
N ARG A 28 -2.56 -11.19 -4.72
CA ARG A 28 -1.80 -12.32 -4.17
C ARG A 28 -0.51 -11.85 -3.52
N PHE A 29 0.07 -12.72 -2.70
CA PHE A 29 1.40 -12.53 -2.17
C PHE A 29 2.43 -13.23 -3.05
N ASP A 30 3.52 -12.53 -3.34
CA ASP A 30 4.68 -13.01 -4.09
C ASP A 30 5.88 -13.12 -3.13
N ARG A 31 6.90 -13.91 -3.51
CA ARG A 31 8.17 -13.99 -2.79
C ARG A 31 9.24 -13.25 -3.57
N LYS A 32 9.85 -12.23 -2.96
CA LYS A 32 11.01 -11.53 -3.52
C LYS A 32 12.26 -12.09 -2.85
N HIS A 33 13.07 -12.82 -3.61
CA HIS A 33 14.29 -13.44 -3.11
C HIS A 33 15.45 -12.44 -3.07
N TYR A 34 16.13 -12.36 -1.95
CA TYR A 34 17.41 -11.66 -1.79
C TYR A 34 18.11 -12.19 -0.55
N PHE A 35 19.44 -12.25 -0.61
CA PHE A 35 20.25 -12.77 0.50
C PHE A 35 20.69 -11.62 1.39
N TYR A 36 20.37 -11.71 2.67
CA TYR A 36 20.86 -10.82 3.70
C TYR A 36 21.00 -11.58 5.01
N ALA A 37 22.01 -11.22 5.81
CA ALA A 37 22.36 -11.96 7.02
C ALA A 37 21.25 -11.94 8.10
N ASP A 38 20.40 -10.91 8.08
CA ASP A 38 19.29 -10.69 9.00
C ASP A 38 17.94 -11.25 8.50
N MET A 39 17.91 -11.90 7.32
CA MET A 39 16.68 -12.44 6.73
C MET A 39 16.77 -13.97 6.57
N PRO A 40 16.46 -14.76 7.61
CA PRO A 40 16.65 -16.21 7.64
C PRO A 40 15.91 -16.96 6.51
N ALA A 41 14.78 -16.43 6.06
CA ALA A 41 13.97 -17.05 5.01
C ALA A 41 14.56 -16.86 3.60
N GLY A 42 15.50 -15.93 3.39
CA GLY A 42 16.06 -15.63 2.06
C GLY A 42 15.07 -15.06 1.05
N TYR A 43 13.87 -14.67 1.51
CA TYR A 43 12.87 -13.96 0.72
C TYR A 43 11.96 -13.09 1.60
N GLN A 44 11.46 -12.02 1.01
CA GLN A 44 10.41 -11.19 1.56
C GLN A 44 9.07 -11.51 0.91
N ILE A 45 8.02 -11.63 1.72
CA ILE A 45 6.64 -11.73 1.23
C ILE A 45 6.20 -10.33 0.80
N THR A 46 5.74 -10.17 -0.44
CA THR A 46 5.32 -8.89 -1.02
C THR A 46 4.04 -9.03 -1.86
N GLN A 47 3.54 -7.96 -2.47
CA GLN A 47 2.47 -8.01 -3.48
C GLN A 47 2.92 -7.21 -4.72
N SER A 48 3.86 -7.76 -5.49
CA SER A 48 4.52 -6.99 -6.55
C SER A 48 3.70 -6.99 -7.84
N GLU A 49 3.21 -8.16 -8.27
CA GLU A 49 2.49 -8.26 -9.55
C GLU A 49 1.02 -7.90 -9.41
N ARG A 50 0.38 -8.30 -8.32
CA ARG A 50 -1.06 -8.09 -8.08
C ARG A 50 -1.27 -7.42 -6.72
N PRO A 51 -1.02 -6.10 -6.62
CA PRO A 51 -1.22 -5.33 -5.39
C PRO A 51 -2.70 -5.31 -4.97
N ILE A 52 -2.97 -4.97 -3.71
CA ILE A 52 -4.35 -4.92 -3.18
C ILE A 52 -5.13 -3.69 -3.65
N ALA A 53 -4.44 -2.61 -4.03
CA ALA A 53 -5.03 -1.42 -4.62
C ALA A 53 -4.00 -0.70 -5.51
N ARG A 54 -4.43 -0.03 -6.57
CA ARG A 54 -3.55 0.69 -7.51
C ARG A 54 -4.17 1.98 -8.03
N ASN A 55 -3.36 2.84 -8.64
CA ASN A 55 -3.81 4.04 -9.38
C ASN A 55 -4.67 5.01 -8.56
N GLY A 56 -4.33 5.23 -7.28
CA GLY A 56 -5.02 6.17 -6.41
C GLY A 56 -4.70 7.63 -6.71
N LYS A 57 -5.62 8.51 -6.35
CA LYS A 57 -5.47 9.96 -6.45
C LYS A 57 -6.11 10.64 -5.25
N PHE A 58 -5.37 11.57 -4.65
CA PHE A 58 -5.86 12.38 -3.55
C PHE A 58 -5.68 13.86 -3.87
N ARG A 59 -6.78 14.60 -3.88
CA ARG A 59 -6.79 16.05 -4.05
C ARG A 59 -7.07 16.73 -2.73
N PHE A 60 -6.28 17.75 -2.42
CA PHE A 60 -6.45 18.55 -1.22
C PHE A 60 -6.13 20.01 -1.49
N SER A 61 -6.81 20.88 -0.74
CA SER A 61 -6.57 22.32 -0.76
C SER A 61 -5.47 22.67 0.23
N VAL A 62 -4.53 23.51 -0.21
CA VAL A 62 -3.48 24.08 0.62
C VAL A 62 -3.89 25.51 0.95
N TYR A 63 -3.90 25.81 2.25
CA TYR A 63 -4.16 27.14 2.79
C TYR A 63 -2.87 27.67 3.42
N SER A 64 -2.53 28.92 3.15
CA SER A 64 -1.38 29.62 3.69
C SER A 64 -1.74 31.09 3.85
N GLU A 65 -1.22 31.75 4.88
CA GLU A 65 -1.48 33.17 5.12
C GLU A 65 -0.80 34.06 4.07
N ASP A 66 0.36 33.63 3.57
CA ASP A 66 1.20 34.41 2.65
C ASP A 66 0.94 34.11 1.16
N VAL A 67 0.11 33.11 0.85
CA VAL A 67 -0.10 32.62 -0.53
C VAL A 67 -1.57 32.33 -0.80
N GLN A 68 -2.05 32.71 -1.98
CA GLN A 68 -3.39 32.36 -2.44
C GLN A 68 -3.60 30.84 -2.37
N SER A 69 -4.74 30.43 -1.80
CA SER A 69 -5.10 29.01 -1.67
C SER A 69 -5.11 28.32 -3.03
N TYR A 70 -4.56 27.11 -3.09
CA TYR A 70 -4.51 26.32 -4.32
C TYR A 70 -4.76 24.83 -4.03
N THR A 71 -5.15 24.07 -5.05
CA THR A 71 -5.36 22.62 -4.95
C THR A 71 -4.13 21.87 -5.44
N LYS A 72 -3.72 20.83 -4.70
CA LYS A 72 -2.73 19.85 -5.15
C LYS A 72 -3.36 18.47 -5.33
N GLU A 73 -2.85 17.72 -6.28
CA GLU A 73 -3.16 16.30 -6.49
C GLU A 73 -1.90 15.47 -6.25
N VAL A 74 -2.03 14.39 -5.47
CA VAL A 74 -0.99 13.38 -5.29
C VAL A 74 -1.47 12.07 -5.88
N ILE A 75 -0.61 11.44 -6.68
CA ILE A 75 -0.87 10.17 -7.37
C ILE A 75 -0.19 9.04 -6.59
N TYR A 76 -0.96 8.00 -6.26
CA TYR A 76 -0.48 6.78 -5.60
C TYR A 76 -0.49 5.62 -6.59
N PHE A 77 0.69 5.06 -6.89
CA PHE A 77 0.80 3.99 -7.88
C PHE A 77 0.26 2.65 -7.39
N HIS A 78 0.67 2.18 -6.20
CA HIS A 78 0.21 0.90 -5.66
C HIS A 78 0.28 0.83 -4.12
N PHE A 79 -0.68 0.15 -3.51
CA PHE A 79 -0.66 -0.26 -2.10
C PHE A 79 -0.38 -1.76 -1.99
N LYS A 80 0.47 -2.13 -1.02
CA LYS A 80 0.89 -3.51 -0.79
C LYS A 80 0.77 -3.81 0.69
N ILE A 81 0.29 -5.01 1.02
CA ILE A 81 0.43 -5.57 2.36
C ILE A 81 1.76 -6.33 2.38
N VAL A 82 2.62 -6.02 3.33
CA VAL A 82 3.93 -6.64 3.49
C VAL A 82 4.09 -6.96 4.98
N PRO A 83 4.36 -8.23 5.35
CA PRO A 83 4.72 -8.57 6.72
C PRO A 83 6.09 -7.99 7.06
N ASP A 84 6.25 -7.50 8.28
CA ASP A 84 7.58 -7.20 8.80
C ASP A 84 8.40 -8.49 8.88
N VAL A 85 9.65 -8.41 8.44
CA VAL A 85 10.59 -9.54 8.42
C VAL A 85 11.48 -9.59 9.67
N LEU A 86 11.44 -8.55 10.53
CA LEU A 86 12.28 -8.39 11.73
C LEU A 86 11.53 -8.66 13.04
N GLY A 87 10.52 -9.54 13.03
CA GLY A 87 9.67 -9.84 14.20
C GLY A 87 9.65 -11.31 14.56
#